data_AF-A0AAU1G1Q6-F1
#
_entry.id   AF-A0AAU1G1Q6-F1
#
_cell.length_a   1.000
_cell.length_b   1.000
_cell.length_c   1.000
_cell.angle_alpha   90.00
_cell.angle_beta   90.00
_cell.angle_gamma   90.00
#
_symmetry.space_group_name_H-M   'P 1'
#
loop_
_entity.id
_entity.type
_entity.pdbx_description
1 polymer ?
#
loop_
_entity_poly.entity_id
_entity_poly.type
_entity_poly.pdbx_seq_one_letter_code
_entity_poly.pdbx_strand_id
1 'polypeptide(L)'
;MILLRRAATAAVLLATFLPIAIAAPAQAADDVSCSTSAAASLDPEQARLADRRTSALVERAGLASFVRRFPAALCSARGPAEAARLLDEWGEALWQASVRRAQDPRPGGDLATGDDRPLYWARLAMTASLARWEPGFAVDRPALRARFEDASRGLTDNGFTSRPGVRRVFISGFDPFGLDAEIRRANPSGSAALQLNGRRVTLGDGSTAEIRAVVLPVRYADFDAGIVERAFAPRLTAGGPGAADLITTVSQGYPGIFTLEEWAGRSRSADPYPDNTGALSGGTRAHPVTAPGLGAGPEFIRTTLPADAVTGAVQTPYPVLLNSAVTEIPADGTAPVDREDGPTPGSRAVAGGGGGYLSNEVAYRSNRLRGELAPLLPGGHLHTPVLTGLPADPQALTGPEFERNESAIVSEVRAVLEHVAVRR
;
A
#
# COMPACT_ATOMS: atom_id res chain seq x y z
N MET A 1 58.89 -95.37 13.45
CA MET A 1 59.65 -95.55 12.19
C MET A 1 58.74 -95.18 11.02
N ILE A 2 59.23 -94.32 10.11
CA ILE A 2 58.77 -94.07 8.72
C ILE A 2 57.47 -93.21 8.62
N LEU A 3 57.46 -91.92 8.24
CA LEU A 3 57.82 -91.18 7.00
C LEU A 3 56.78 -91.22 5.86
N LEU A 4 56.41 -89.99 5.39
CA LEU A 4 55.85 -89.57 4.07
C LEU A 4 54.37 -89.89 3.77
N ARG A 5 53.57 -89.11 3.02
CA ARG A 5 53.59 -87.75 2.45
C ARG A 5 52.20 -87.48 1.83
N ARG A 6 51.74 -86.21 1.87
CA ARG A 6 50.93 -85.45 0.88
C ARG A 6 49.68 -86.09 0.24
N ALA A 7 48.55 -85.38 0.35
CA ALA A 7 48.02 -84.53 -0.73
C ALA A 7 46.73 -83.82 -0.28
N ALA A 8 46.68 -82.51 -0.50
CA ALA A 8 45.51 -81.68 -0.29
C ALA A 8 44.55 -81.81 -1.49
N THR A 9 43.25 -81.91 -1.21
CA THR A 9 42.19 -81.69 -2.20
C THR A 9 41.15 -80.78 -1.56
N ALA A 10 41.08 -79.55 -2.07
CA ALA A 10 40.09 -78.55 -1.70
C ALA A 10 38.82 -78.80 -2.52
N ALA A 11 37.70 -79.06 -1.85
CA ALA A 11 36.39 -79.12 -2.46
C ALA A 11 35.77 -77.71 -2.48
N VAL A 12 35.59 -77.15 -3.67
CA VAL A 12 34.88 -75.88 -3.89
C VAL A 12 33.40 -76.21 -4.10
N LEU A 13 32.54 -75.76 -3.17
CA LEU A 13 31.09 -75.75 -3.35
C LEU A 13 30.70 -74.61 -4.29
N LEU A 14 30.11 -74.95 -5.43
CA LEU A 14 29.42 -74.02 -6.32
C LEU A 14 28.00 -73.79 -5.78
N ALA A 15 27.77 -72.65 -5.11
CA ALA A 15 26.43 -72.18 -4.79
C ALA A 15 25.97 -71.21 -5.88
N THR A 16 24.97 -71.62 -6.66
CA THR A 16 24.29 -70.79 -7.66
C THR A 16 23.37 -69.79 -6.97
N PHE A 17 23.80 -68.53 -6.84
CA PHE A 17 22.93 -67.43 -6.42
C PHE A 17 22.12 -66.94 -7.62
N LEU A 18 20.82 -67.21 -7.61
CA LEU A 18 19.84 -66.59 -8.50
C LEU A 18 19.59 -65.15 -8.00
N PRO A 19 19.78 -64.09 -8.81
CA PRO A 19 19.43 -62.75 -8.37
C PRO A 19 17.92 -62.60 -8.41
N ILE A 20 17.30 -62.53 -7.23
CA ILE A 20 15.93 -62.02 -7.09
C ILE A 20 16.01 -60.53 -7.38
N ALA A 21 15.58 -60.12 -8.58
CA ALA A 21 15.39 -58.71 -8.91
C ALA A 21 14.24 -58.18 -8.05
N ILE A 22 14.59 -57.53 -6.94
CA ILE A 22 13.66 -56.69 -6.20
C ILE A 22 13.40 -55.49 -7.12
N ALA A 23 12.24 -55.49 -7.79
CA ALA A 23 11.76 -54.30 -8.46
C ALA A 23 11.65 -53.20 -7.42
N ALA A 24 12.48 -52.16 -7.55
CA ALA A 24 12.32 -50.94 -6.78
C ALA A 24 10.86 -50.48 -6.96
N PRO A 25 10.18 -50.01 -5.89
CA PRO A 25 8.88 -49.40 -6.08
C PRO A 25 9.10 -48.26 -7.08
N ALA A 26 8.36 -48.29 -8.19
CA ALA A 26 8.28 -47.15 -9.06
C ALA A 26 7.89 -45.98 -8.14
N GLN A 27 8.83 -45.06 -7.94
CA GLN A 27 8.50 -43.74 -7.41
C GLN A 27 7.46 -43.21 -8.39
N ALA A 28 6.19 -43.20 -7.98
CA ALA A 28 5.23 -42.33 -8.61
C ALA A 28 5.92 -40.97 -8.60
N ALA A 29 6.22 -40.44 -9.79
CA ALA A 29 6.62 -39.06 -9.90
C ALA A 29 5.51 -38.29 -9.19
N ASP A 30 5.82 -37.65 -8.07
CA ASP A 30 4.95 -36.61 -7.55
C ASP A 30 4.74 -35.68 -8.74
N ASP A 31 3.52 -35.65 -9.25
CA ASP A 31 3.13 -34.79 -10.36
C ASP A 31 3.35 -33.37 -9.85
N VAL A 32 4.51 -32.80 -10.19
CA VAL A 32 4.92 -31.47 -9.74
C VAL A 32 3.94 -30.50 -10.39
N SER A 33 2.88 -30.17 -9.68
CA SER A 33 1.72 -29.41 -10.17
C SER A 33 2.03 -27.94 -10.53
N CYS A 34 3.27 -27.49 -10.27
CA CYS A 34 3.75 -26.14 -10.56
C CYS A 34 5.29 -26.10 -10.74
N SER A 35 5.80 -25.18 -11.55
CA SER A 35 7.22 -24.80 -11.60
C SER A 35 7.41 -23.33 -11.18
N THR A 36 8.67 -22.93 -10.98
CA THR A 36 9.07 -21.53 -10.77
C THR A 36 10.02 -21.11 -11.88
N SER A 37 9.67 -20.06 -12.62
CA SER A 37 10.49 -19.51 -13.68
C SER A 37 11.47 -18.47 -13.14
N ALA A 38 12.77 -18.75 -13.27
CA ALA A 38 13.80 -17.75 -13.01
C ALA A 38 13.84 -16.65 -14.10
N ALA A 39 13.19 -16.86 -15.24
CA ALA A 39 13.22 -15.97 -16.40
C ALA A 39 12.13 -14.89 -16.39
N ALA A 40 11.15 -14.95 -15.49
CA ALA A 40 10.12 -13.92 -15.41
C ALA A 40 10.73 -12.57 -15.01
N SER A 41 10.52 -11.55 -15.85
CA SER A 41 11.00 -10.19 -15.64
C SER A 41 10.29 -9.56 -14.45
N LEU A 42 11.07 -9.06 -13.49
CA LEU A 42 10.55 -8.24 -12.40
C LEU A 42 10.28 -6.80 -12.89
N ASP A 43 9.21 -6.20 -12.41
CA ASP A 43 8.99 -4.75 -12.62
C ASP A 43 9.97 -3.90 -11.79
N PRO A 44 10.08 -2.58 -12.03
CA PRO A 44 11.04 -1.74 -11.33
C PRO A 44 10.86 -1.68 -9.80
N GLU A 45 9.64 -1.84 -9.26
CA GLU A 45 9.44 -1.98 -7.81
C GLU A 45 10.04 -3.29 -7.30
N GLN A 46 9.72 -4.39 -7.95
CA GLN A 46 10.22 -5.72 -7.61
C GLN A 46 11.74 -5.85 -7.79
N ALA A 47 12.34 -5.14 -8.75
CA ALA A 47 13.79 -5.16 -8.97
C ALA A 47 14.58 -4.67 -7.74
N ARG A 48 13.99 -3.78 -6.93
CA ARG A 48 14.60 -3.26 -5.70
C ARG A 48 14.74 -4.32 -4.59
N LEU A 49 14.05 -5.46 -4.70
CA LEU A 49 14.22 -6.60 -3.79
C LEU A 49 15.65 -7.20 -3.83
N ALA A 50 16.47 -6.83 -4.82
CA ALA A 50 17.89 -7.19 -4.83
C ALA A 50 18.69 -6.55 -3.67
N ASP A 51 18.20 -5.45 -3.09
CA ASP A 51 18.79 -4.83 -1.91
C ASP A 51 18.36 -5.60 -0.65
N ARG A 52 19.34 -6.11 0.11
CA ARG A 52 19.12 -6.91 1.33
C ARG A 52 18.38 -6.15 2.44
N ARG A 53 18.38 -4.82 2.40
CA ARG A 53 17.62 -4.00 3.36
C ARG A 53 16.11 -4.22 3.21
N THR A 54 15.64 -4.53 2.00
CA THR A 54 14.22 -4.82 1.75
C THR A 54 13.76 -6.10 2.45
N SER A 55 14.53 -7.19 2.37
CA SER A 55 14.23 -8.43 3.08
C SER A 55 14.40 -8.27 4.58
N ALA A 56 15.41 -7.53 5.03
CA ALA A 56 15.62 -7.23 6.44
C ALA A 56 14.42 -6.47 7.06
N LEU A 57 13.79 -5.54 6.34
CA LEU A 57 12.58 -4.85 6.81
C LEU A 57 11.42 -5.82 7.04
N VAL A 58 11.23 -6.80 6.15
CA VAL A 58 10.17 -7.82 6.27
C VAL A 58 10.47 -8.81 7.42
N GLU A 59 11.71 -9.25 7.55
CA GLU A 59 12.16 -10.18 8.58
C GLU A 59 12.05 -9.59 9.98
N ARG A 60 12.59 -8.38 10.16
CA ARG A 60 12.59 -7.64 11.42
C ARG A 60 11.20 -7.18 11.84
N ALA A 61 10.24 -7.16 10.91
CA ALA A 61 8.83 -6.92 11.21
C ALA A 61 8.02 -8.18 11.58
N GLY A 62 8.62 -9.37 11.47
CA GLY A 62 7.92 -10.64 11.71
C GLY A 62 7.02 -11.10 10.54
N LEU A 63 7.17 -10.51 9.35
CA LEU A 63 6.36 -10.84 8.16
C LEU A 63 7.03 -11.88 7.24
N ALA A 64 8.26 -12.33 7.54
CA ALA A 64 9.00 -13.27 6.70
C ALA A 64 8.30 -14.62 6.47
N SER A 65 7.41 -15.04 7.37
CA SER A 65 6.64 -16.27 7.20
C SER A 65 5.69 -16.21 6.00
N PHE A 66 5.11 -15.03 5.71
CA PHE A 66 4.27 -14.82 4.53
C PHE A 66 5.09 -15.05 3.27
N VAL A 67 6.21 -14.32 3.12
CA VAL A 67 7.08 -14.41 1.94
C VAL A 67 7.62 -15.82 1.74
N ARG A 68 8.07 -16.49 2.82
CA ARG A 68 8.67 -17.84 2.72
C ARG A 68 7.65 -18.92 2.34
N ARG A 69 6.41 -18.83 2.84
CA ARG A 69 5.39 -19.88 2.63
C ARG A 69 4.54 -19.67 1.37
N PHE A 70 4.48 -18.43 0.87
CA PHE A 70 3.63 -18.08 -0.26
C PHE A 70 3.90 -18.87 -1.54
N PRO A 71 5.16 -19.14 -1.97
CA PRO A 71 5.40 -19.96 -3.17
C PRO A 71 4.80 -21.37 -3.08
N ALA A 72 4.93 -22.02 -1.92
CA ALA A 72 4.34 -23.34 -1.71
C ALA A 72 2.80 -23.28 -1.70
N ALA A 73 2.21 -22.19 -1.19
CA ALA A 73 0.77 -21.96 -1.23
C ALA A 73 0.27 -21.76 -2.66
N LEU A 74 0.95 -20.95 -3.48
CA LEU A 74 0.61 -20.83 -4.91
C LEU A 74 0.59 -22.20 -5.60
N CYS A 75 1.59 -23.02 -5.30
CA CYS A 75 1.71 -24.39 -5.80
C CYS A 75 0.68 -25.40 -5.27
N SER A 76 -0.09 -25.06 -4.22
CA SER A 76 -1.18 -25.92 -3.76
C SER A 76 -2.49 -25.68 -4.51
N ALA A 77 -2.63 -24.56 -5.22
CA ALA A 77 -3.82 -24.26 -6.00
C ALA A 77 -3.97 -25.24 -7.17
N ARG A 78 -5.16 -25.79 -7.38
CA ARG A 78 -5.45 -26.81 -8.40
C ARG A 78 -6.19 -26.25 -9.62
N GLY A 79 -6.47 -24.95 -9.63
CA GLY A 79 -7.12 -24.28 -10.75
C GLY A 79 -7.33 -22.78 -10.54
N PRO A 80 -7.83 -22.06 -11.56
CA PRO A 80 -7.92 -20.60 -11.54
C PRO A 80 -8.77 -20.04 -10.39
N ALA A 81 -9.89 -20.69 -10.07
CA ALA A 81 -10.79 -20.25 -8.99
C ALA A 81 -10.17 -20.43 -7.60
N GLU A 82 -9.37 -21.47 -7.39
CA GLU A 82 -8.66 -21.70 -6.14
C GLU A 82 -7.49 -20.72 -5.99
N ALA A 83 -6.75 -20.47 -7.07
CA ALA A 83 -5.73 -19.43 -7.09
C ALA A 83 -6.34 -18.06 -6.72
N ALA A 84 -7.45 -17.67 -7.35
CA ALA A 84 -8.12 -16.39 -7.05
C ALA A 84 -8.47 -16.25 -5.56
N ARG A 85 -9.10 -17.26 -4.95
CA ARG A 85 -9.41 -17.25 -3.51
C ARG A 85 -8.16 -17.19 -2.65
N LEU A 86 -7.12 -17.94 -3.00
CA LEU A 86 -5.85 -17.94 -2.29
C LEU A 86 -5.23 -16.54 -2.29
N LEU A 87 -5.23 -15.84 -3.43
CA LEU A 87 -4.68 -14.48 -3.52
C LEU A 87 -5.49 -13.48 -2.69
N ASP A 88 -6.82 -13.60 -2.62
CA ASP A 88 -7.66 -12.79 -1.73
C ASP A 88 -7.31 -13.06 -0.26
N GLU A 89 -7.32 -14.33 0.16
CA GLU A 89 -7.09 -14.75 1.55
C GLU A 89 -5.68 -14.39 2.04
N TRP A 90 -4.65 -14.61 1.22
CA TRP A 90 -3.28 -14.26 1.58
C TRP A 90 -3.05 -12.75 1.61
N GLY A 91 -3.68 -12.02 0.68
CA GLY A 91 -3.62 -10.56 0.67
C GLY A 91 -4.25 -9.97 1.93
N GLU A 92 -5.47 -10.40 2.26
CA GLU A 92 -6.18 -9.96 3.46
C GLU A 92 -5.44 -10.36 4.73
N ALA A 93 -4.94 -11.60 4.82
CA ALA A 93 -4.16 -12.05 5.98
C ALA A 93 -2.89 -11.21 6.21
N LEU A 94 -2.20 -10.80 5.12
CA LEU A 94 -1.05 -9.92 5.19
C LEU A 94 -1.45 -8.51 5.67
N TRP A 95 -2.51 -7.93 5.11
CA TRP A 95 -3.05 -6.65 5.56
C TRP A 95 -3.37 -6.67 7.06
N GLN A 96 -4.12 -7.68 7.52
CA GLN A 96 -4.46 -7.82 8.93
C GLN A 96 -3.24 -8.02 9.83
N ALA A 97 -2.24 -8.77 9.37
CA ALA A 97 -1.00 -8.95 10.11
C ALA A 97 -0.25 -7.61 10.28
N SER A 98 -0.18 -6.81 9.23
CA SER A 98 0.46 -5.49 9.27
C SER A 98 -0.32 -4.48 10.13
N VAL A 99 -1.65 -4.45 10.06
CA VAL A 99 -2.49 -3.61 10.94
C VAL A 99 -2.31 -4.02 12.41
N ARG A 100 -2.37 -5.33 12.72
CA ARG A 100 -2.14 -5.81 14.09
C ARG A 100 -0.75 -5.44 14.59
N ARG A 101 0.29 -5.62 13.77
CA ARG A 101 1.66 -5.22 14.09
C ARG A 101 1.74 -3.74 14.43
N ALA A 102 1.16 -2.88 13.58
CA ALA A 102 1.17 -1.43 13.77
C ALA A 102 0.51 -0.97 15.07
N GLN A 103 -0.36 -1.82 15.62
CA GLN A 103 -1.19 -1.53 16.77
C GLN A 103 -0.79 -2.27 18.05
N ASP A 104 0.17 -3.19 17.96
CA ASP A 104 0.64 -4.01 19.07
C ASP A 104 1.66 -3.21 19.89
N PRO A 105 1.48 -3.02 21.21
CA PRO A 105 2.48 -2.35 22.05
C PRO A 105 3.79 -3.14 22.19
N ARG A 106 3.82 -4.43 21.79
CA ARG A 106 5.00 -5.30 21.81
C ARG A 106 5.04 -6.15 20.54
N PRO A 107 5.24 -5.53 19.36
CA PRO A 107 5.26 -6.28 18.14
C PRO A 107 6.44 -7.27 18.18
N GLY A 108 6.29 -8.45 17.57
CA GLY A 108 7.44 -9.31 17.33
C GLY A 108 8.49 -8.60 16.47
N GLY A 109 9.78 -8.83 16.73
CA GLY A 109 10.88 -8.19 16.01
C GLY A 109 11.35 -6.88 16.64
N ASP A 110 12.17 -6.10 15.92
CA ASP A 110 12.92 -4.94 16.45
C ASP A 110 12.77 -3.66 15.63
N LEU A 111 11.85 -3.62 14.66
CA LEU A 111 11.39 -2.38 14.04
C LEU A 111 10.28 -1.72 14.88
N ALA A 112 10.15 -0.40 14.77
CA ALA A 112 9.01 0.33 15.32
C ALA A 112 7.68 -0.28 14.88
N THR A 113 6.67 -0.15 15.74
CA THR A 113 5.32 -0.65 15.48
C THR A 113 4.73 0.00 14.25
N GLY A 114 4.77 1.33 14.21
CA GLY A 114 4.13 2.17 13.21
C GLY A 114 4.70 2.12 11.80
N ASP A 115 5.81 1.42 11.59
CA ASP A 115 6.56 1.37 10.33
C ASP A 115 5.71 0.78 9.18
N ASP A 116 5.52 1.54 8.11
CA ASP A 116 4.73 1.16 6.93
C ASP A 116 5.49 0.29 5.92
N ARG A 117 6.82 0.37 5.93
CA ARG A 117 7.70 -0.27 4.95
C ARG A 117 7.57 -1.80 4.90
N PRO A 118 7.38 -2.53 6.02
CA PRO A 118 7.27 -3.98 5.99
C PRO A 118 6.11 -4.50 5.15
N LEU A 119 4.94 -3.83 5.18
CA LEU A 119 3.79 -4.23 4.34
C LEU A 119 4.16 -4.08 2.86
N TYR A 120 4.71 -2.93 2.47
CA TYR A 120 5.11 -2.64 1.10
C TYR A 120 6.12 -3.68 0.57
N TRP A 121 7.22 -3.93 1.30
CA TRP A 121 8.25 -4.87 0.86
C TRP A 121 7.78 -6.33 0.85
N ALA A 122 6.93 -6.74 1.81
CA ALA A 122 6.35 -8.08 1.80
C ALA A 122 5.46 -8.30 0.57
N ARG A 123 4.65 -7.30 0.20
CA ARG A 123 3.80 -7.34 -0.99
C ARG A 123 4.60 -7.42 -2.28
N LEU A 124 5.70 -6.66 -2.39
CA LEU A 124 6.60 -6.77 -3.54
C LEU A 124 7.25 -8.15 -3.65
N ALA A 125 7.73 -8.71 -2.54
CA ALA A 125 8.31 -10.05 -2.54
C ALA A 125 7.30 -11.14 -2.94
N MET A 126 6.06 -11.02 -2.46
CA MET A 126 4.97 -11.95 -2.80
C MET A 126 4.53 -11.80 -4.26
N THR A 127 4.35 -10.58 -4.77
CA THR A 127 4.01 -10.36 -6.19
C THR A 127 5.15 -10.78 -7.13
N ALA A 128 6.42 -10.67 -6.71
CA ALA A 128 7.55 -11.22 -7.46
C ALA A 128 7.48 -12.76 -7.51
N SER A 129 7.06 -13.41 -6.43
CA SER A 129 6.81 -14.87 -6.42
C SER A 129 5.66 -15.25 -7.35
N LEU A 130 4.56 -14.48 -7.34
CA LEU A 130 3.43 -14.67 -8.25
C LEU A 130 3.85 -14.49 -9.73
N ALA A 131 4.71 -13.52 -10.03
CA ALA A 131 5.22 -13.29 -11.39
C ALA A 131 6.04 -14.49 -11.91
N ARG A 132 6.74 -15.19 -11.02
CA ARG A 132 7.58 -16.36 -11.33
C ARG A 132 6.84 -17.68 -11.29
N TRP A 133 5.59 -17.69 -10.83
CA TRP A 133 4.80 -18.92 -10.66
C TRP A 133 4.25 -19.44 -12.00
N GLU A 134 4.46 -20.74 -12.24
CA GLU A 134 4.01 -21.47 -13.42
C GLU A 134 3.15 -22.67 -12.99
N PRO A 135 1.83 -22.49 -12.86
CA PRO A 135 0.94 -23.61 -12.58
C PRO A 135 0.72 -24.51 -13.81
N GLY A 136 0.32 -25.76 -13.58
CA GLY A 136 -0.14 -26.68 -14.63
C GLY A 136 -1.49 -26.32 -15.29
N PHE A 137 -2.01 -25.11 -15.05
CA PHE A 137 -3.27 -24.61 -15.62
C PHE A 137 -3.12 -23.15 -16.08
N ALA A 138 -3.98 -22.71 -16.99
CA ALA A 138 -3.95 -21.33 -17.49
C ALA A 138 -4.34 -20.33 -16.38
N VAL A 139 -3.60 -19.24 -16.26
CA VAL A 139 -3.86 -18.16 -15.30
C VAL A 139 -3.78 -16.79 -15.95
N ASP A 140 -4.70 -15.91 -15.58
CA ASP A 140 -4.60 -14.47 -15.82
C ASP A 140 -3.78 -13.84 -14.68
N ARG A 141 -2.46 -13.78 -14.85
CA ARG A 141 -1.55 -13.26 -13.81
C ARG A 141 -1.82 -11.80 -13.45
N PRO A 142 -2.06 -10.87 -14.42
CA PRO A 142 -2.48 -9.51 -14.08
C PRO A 142 -3.72 -9.45 -13.21
N ALA A 143 -4.76 -10.23 -13.52
CA ALA A 143 -5.97 -10.27 -12.69
C ALA A 143 -5.70 -10.82 -11.29
N LEU A 144 -4.92 -11.91 -11.16
CA LEU A 144 -4.53 -12.46 -9.86
C LEU A 144 -3.69 -11.47 -9.03
N ARG A 145 -2.77 -10.74 -9.67
CA ARG A 145 -1.99 -9.69 -9.02
C ARG A 145 -2.91 -8.58 -8.52
N ALA A 146 -3.86 -8.11 -9.32
CA ALA A 146 -4.80 -7.07 -8.93
C ALA A 146 -5.65 -7.48 -7.71
N ARG A 147 -6.11 -8.73 -7.64
CA ARG A 147 -6.82 -9.27 -6.47
C ARG A 147 -5.97 -9.23 -5.21
N PHE A 148 -4.74 -9.74 -5.31
CA PHE A 148 -3.80 -9.72 -4.18
C PHE A 148 -3.49 -8.30 -3.73
N GLU A 149 -3.24 -7.38 -4.68
CA GLU A 149 -2.97 -5.97 -4.40
C GLU A 149 -4.16 -5.31 -3.70
N ASP A 150 -5.38 -5.44 -4.22
CA ASP A 150 -6.58 -4.87 -3.60
C ASP A 150 -6.75 -5.42 -2.16
N ALA A 151 -6.63 -6.74 -1.95
CA ALA A 151 -6.78 -7.35 -0.63
C ALA A 151 -5.68 -6.93 0.37
N SER A 152 -4.41 -6.92 -0.07
CA SER A 152 -3.26 -6.57 0.78
C SER A 152 -3.09 -5.07 1.07
N ARG A 153 -3.93 -4.23 0.45
CA ARG A 153 -4.04 -2.78 0.68
C ARG A 153 -5.23 -2.38 1.53
N GLY A 154 -6.03 -3.35 1.98
CA GLY A 154 -7.25 -3.13 2.75
C GLY A 154 -8.47 -2.73 1.93
N LEU A 155 -8.44 -2.83 0.59
CA LEU A 155 -9.62 -2.48 -0.23
C LEU A 155 -10.78 -3.45 -0.01
N THR A 156 -10.50 -4.69 0.35
CA THR A 156 -11.51 -5.73 0.60
C THR A 156 -11.96 -5.81 2.06
N ASP A 157 -11.07 -5.53 3.03
CA ASP A 157 -11.40 -5.41 4.47
C ASP A 157 -11.40 -3.95 4.95
N ASN A 158 -12.37 -3.17 4.46
CA ASN A 158 -12.59 -1.78 4.90
C ASN A 158 -14.01 -1.52 5.42
N GLY A 159 -14.73 -2.57 5.80
CA GLY A 159 -16.06 -2.45 6.39
C GLY A 159 -16.01 -1.88 7.82
N PHE A 160 -16.89 -0.92 8.12
CA PHE A 160 -17.07 -0.44 9.50
C PHE A 160 -17.79 -1.48 10.37
N THR A 161 -17.46 -1.52 11.66
CA THR A 161 -18.29 -2.27 12.61
C THR A 161 -19.64 -1.56 12.76
N SER A 162 -20.74 -2.29 12.54
CA SER A 162 -22.10 -1.71 12.59
C SER A 162 -22.54 -1.46 14.04
N ARG A 163 -22.03 -0.39 14.65
CA ARG A 163 -22.40 0.02 16.02
C ARG A 163 -23.17 1.35 16.03
N PRO A 164 -24.36 1.40 16.67
CA PRO A 164 -25.09 2.65 16.83
C PRO A 164 -24.26 3.72 17.55
N GLY A 165 -24.38 4.98 17.12
CA GLY A 165 -23.74 6.13 17.78
C GLY A 165 -22.24 6.28 17.51
N VAL A 166 -21.62 5.41 16.71
CA VAL A 166 -20.20 5.53 16.31
C VAL A 166 -20.10 6.16 14.93
N ARG A 167 -19.35 7.26 14.82
CA ARG A 167 -19.06 7.94 13.54
C ARG A 167 -18.09 7.10 12.71
N ARG A 168 -18.24 7.07 11.39
CA ARG A 168 -17.46 6.24 10.46
C ARG A 168 -16.51 7.07 9.61
N VAL A 169 -15.24 7.16 9.99
CA VAL A 169 -14.24 7.95 9.27
C VAL A 169 -13.46 7.03 8.33
N PHE A 170 -13.48 7.30 7.03
CA PHE A 170 -12.69 6.54 6.06
C PHE A 170 -11.51 7.35 5.55
N ILE A 171 -10.30 6.79 5.62
CA ILE A 171 -9.08 7.45 5.18
C ILE A 171 -8.29 6.65 4.15
N SER A 172 -7.39 7.31 3.43
CA SER A 172 -6.33 6.63 2.68
C SER A 172 -4.96 7.14 3.11
N GLY A 173 -3.96 6.28 3.02
CA GLY A 173 -2.53 6.64 2.98
C GLY A 173 -1.89 6.14 1.69
N PHE A 174 -0.57 6.31 1.56
CA PHE A 174 0.21 5.84 0.42
C PHE A 174 1.36 4.92 0.82
N ASP A 175 1.78 4.07 -0.12
CA ASP A 175 3.04 3.34 -0.06
C ASP A 175 4.26 4.30 0.03
N PRO A 176 5.43 3.83 0.50
CA PRO A 176 6.71 4.52 0.36
C PRO A 176 7.05 4.90 -1.09
N PHE A 177 7.75 6.02 -1.27
CA PHE A 177 8.19 6.50 -2.59
C PHE A 177 9.56 7.21 -2.54
N GLY A 178 10.16 7.44 -3.71
CA GLY A 178 11.51 8.00 -3.83
C GLY A 178 12.61 7.01 -3.44
N LEU A 179 12.34 5.72 -3.64
CA LEU A 179 13.14 4.60 -3.14
C LEU A 179 14.46 4.37 -3.90
N ASP A 180 14.61 4.94 -5.10
CA ASP A 180 15.88 4.93 -5.84
C ASP A 180 16.92 5.84 -5.18
N ALA A 181 16.46 6.93 -4.57
CA ALA A 181 17.34 7.86 -3.85
C ALA A 181 17.65 7.37 -2.43
N GLU A 182 16.68 6.73 -1.77
CA GLU A 182 16.85 6.20 -0.41
C GLU A 182 15.85 5.07 -0.17
N ILE A 183 16.33 3.82 -0.20
CA ILE A 183 15.51 2.60 -0.05
C ILE A 183 14.82 2.48 1.31
N ARG A 184 15.33 3.21 2.32
CA ARG A 184 14.82 3.18 3.70
C ARG A 184 13.67 4.16 3.91
N ARG A 185 13.29 4.98 2.92
CA ARG A 185 12.17 5.93 3.05
C ARG A 185 10.90 5.18 3.44
N ALA A 186 10.19 5.76 4.41
CA ALA A 186 8.84 5.39 4.80
C ALA A 186 7.87 6.48 4.31
N ASN A 187 6.58 6.23 4.45
CA ASN A 187 5.54 7.22 4.20
C ASN A 187 4.63 7.34 5.43
N PRO A 188 4.67 8.46 6.17
CA PRO A 188 3.88 8.61 7.39
C PRO A 188 2.37 8.53 7.16
N SER A 189 1.88 8.77 5.92
CA SER A 189 0.48 8.53 5.59
C SER A 189 0.10 7.04 5.58
N GLY A 190 1.00 6.17 5.12
CA GLY A 190 0.86 4.71 5.21
C GLY A 190 0.93 4.23 6.66
N SER A 191 1.85 4.79 7.44
CA SER A 191 1.99 4.52 8.88
C SER A 191 0.70 4.89 9.63
N ALA A 192 0.11 6.04 9.33
CA ALA A 192 -1.17 6.47 9.90
C ALA A 192 -2.33 5.54 9.50
N ALA A 193 -2.41 5.14 8.24
CA ALA A 193 -3.44 4.20 7.77
C ALA A 193 -3.41 2.87 8.54
N LEU A 194 -2.21 2.29 8.73
CA LEU A 194 -2.06 1.03 9.46
C LEU A 194 -2.38 1.16 10.96
N GLN A 195 -1.88 2.22 11.60
CA GLN A 195 -2.08 2.44 13.03
C GLN A 195 -3.54 2.78 13.39
N LEU A 196 -4.29 3.41 12.48
CA LEU A 196 -5.65 3.87 12.72
C LEU A 196 -6.73 2.93 12.19
N ASN A 197 -6.43 2.02 11.26
CA ASN A 197 -7.44 1.11 10.72
C ASN A 197 -8.11 0.25 11.82
N GLY A 198 -9.43 0.34 11.91
CA GLY A 198 -10.25 -0.35 12.91
C GLY A 198 -10.20 0.25 14.32
N ARG A 199 -9.43 1.33 14.54
CA ARG A 199 -9.36 1.99 15.85
C ARG A 199 -10.62 2.81 16.11
N ARG A 200 -10.95 2.92 17.40
CA ARG A 200 -11.90 3.92 17.89
C ARG A 200 -11.18 5.06 18.58
N VAL A 201 -11.63 6.26 18.29
CA VAL A 201 -11.11 7.50 18.87
C VAL A 201 -12.25 8.31 19.47
N THR A 202 -11.93 9.08 20.50
CA THR A 202 -12.84 10.07 21.07
C THR A 202 -12.66 11.36 20.29
N LEU A 203 -13.76 11.90 19.76
CA LEU A 203 -13.77 13.15 19.02
C LEU A 203 -13.74 14.34 19.98
N GLY A 204 -13.42 15.53 19.46
CA GLY A 204 -13.36 16.77 20.24
C GLY A 204 -14.69 17.14 20.95
N ASP A 205 -15.83 16.62 20.48
CA ASP A 205 -17.15 16.78 21.11
C ASP A 205 -17.50 15.67 22.12
N GLY A 206 -16.58 14.76 22.41
CA GLY A 206 -16.76 13.62 23.30
C GLY A 206 -17.45 12.41 22.65
N SER A 207 -17.91 12.50 21.41
CA SER A 207 -18.47 11.37 20.68
C SER A 207 -17.37 10.40 20.21
N THR A 208 -17.75 9.22 19.70
CA THR A 208 -16.79 8.20 19.28
C THR A 208 -16.81 8.03 17.76
N ALA A 209 -15.63 7.90 17.15
CA ALA A 209 -15.48 7.49 15.76
C ALA A 209 -14.73 6.17 15.63
N GLU A 210 -15.10 5.34 14.65
CA GLU A 210 -14.29 4.26 14.10
C GLU A 210 -13.62 4.74 12.83
N ILE A 211 -12.31 4.51 12.72
CA ILE A 211 -11.53 4.83 11.53
C ILE A 211 -11.31 3.56 10.71
N ARG A 212 -11.54 3.61 9.40
CA ARG A 212 -11.13 2.57 8.45
C ARG A 212 -10.22 3.16 7.40
N ALA A 213 -9.25 2.40 6.93
CA ALA A 213 -8.20 2.91 6.06
C ALA A 213 -7.85 1.96 4.92
N VAL A 214 -7.27 2.52 3.88
CA VAL A 214 -6.58 1.80 2.79
C VAL A 214 -5.20 2.40 2.56
N VAL A 215 -4.28 1.63 1.97
CA VAL A 215 -2.96 2.12 1.52
C VAL A 215 -2.86 2.02 0.00
N LEU A 216 -2.78 3.17 -0.67
CA LEU A 216 -2.77 3.27 -2.12
C LEU A 216 -1.34 3.24 -2.69
N PRO A 217 -1.15 2.70 -3.91
CA PRO A 217 0.15 2.68 -4.58
C PRO A 217 0.56 4.08 -5.04
N VAL A 218 1.86 4.32 -5.08
CA VAL A 218 2.43 5.46 -5.81
C VAL A 218 2.74 5.02 -7.24
N ARG A 219 1.68 4.72 -8.00
CA ARG A 219 1.71 4.25 -9.40
C ARG A 219 0.55 4.83 -10.22
N TYR A 220 0.84 5.44 -11.36
CA TYR A 220 -0.19 6.02 -12.23
C TYR A 220 -1.12 4.97 -12.84
N ALA A 221 -0.59 3.80 -13.21
CA ALA A 221 -1.37 2.74 -13.84
C ALA A 221 -2.54 2.25 -12.96
N ASP A 222 -2.34 2.17 -11.65
CA ASP A 222 -3.40 1.76 -10.71
C ASP A 222 -4.49 2.82 -10.57
N PHE A 223 -4.11 4.10 -10.63
CA PHE A 223 -5.04 5.23 -10.63
C PHE A 223 -5.84 5.26 -11.93
N ASP A 224 -5.19 5.03 -13.07
CA ASP A 224 -5.82 4.92 -14.39
C ASP A 224 -6.80 3.74 -14.43
N ALA A 225 -6.47 2.64 -13.75
CA ALA A 225 -7.34 1.48 -13.56
C ALA A 225 -8.44 1.68 -12.49
N GLY A 226 -8.57 2.87 -11.90
CA GLY A 226 -9.67 3.24 -11.01
C GLY A 226 -9.55 2.71 -9.58
N ILE A 227 -8.33 2.53 -9.04
CA ILE A 227 -8.15 2.04 -7.66
C ILE A 227 -8.78 2.96 -6.61
N VAL A 228 -8.76 4.28 -6.84
CA VAL A 228 -9.39 5.25 -5.92
C VAL A 228 -10.90 5.03 -5.89
N GLU A 229 -11.53 4.91 -7.05
CA GLU A 229 -12.95 4.64 -7.15
C GLU A 229 -13.32 3.30 -6.49
N ARG A 230 -12.55 2.23 -6.72
CA ARG A 230 -12.78 0.93 -6.06
C ARG A 230 -12.67 1.02 -4.53
N ALA A 231 -11.72 1.79 -4.02
CA ALA A 231 -11.54 1.96 -2.57
C ALA A 231 -12.67 2.79 -1.92
N PHE A 232 -13.08 3.90 -2.55
CA PHE A 232 -13.98 4.87 -1.93
C PHE A 232 -15.47 4.64 -2.25
N ALA A 233 -15.83 4.10 -3.42
CA ALA A 233 -17.24 3.90 -3.79
C ALA A 233 -18.07 3.09 -2.76
N PRO A 234 -17.55 1.98 -2.19
CA PRO A 234 -18.27 1.23 -1.16
C PRO A 234 -18.55 2.03 0.12
N ARG A 235 -17.75 3.07 0.37
CA ARG A 235 -17.87 3.94 1.54
C ARG A 235 -18.66 5.21 1.25
N LEU A 236 -18.92 5.53 -0.02
CA LEU A 236 -19.70 6.72 -0.41
C LEU A 236 -21.14 6.38 -0.81
N THR A 237 -21.45 5.11 -1.05
CA THR A 237 -22.81 4.70 -1.46
C THR A 237 -23.80 4.88 -0.30
N ALA A 238 -24.66 5.90 -0.41
CA ALA A 238 -25.63 6.27 0.62
C ALA A 238 -26.60 5.11 0.96
N GLY A 239 -26.94 4.98 2.25
CA GLY A 239 -27.89 3.98 2.74
C GLY A 239 -27.39 2.53 2.75
N GLY A 240 -26.19 2.26 2.21
CA GLY A 240 -25.57 0.94 2.28
C GLY A 240 -25.00 0.61 3.67
N PRO A 241 -24.94 -0.68 4.06
CA PRO A 241 -24.19 -1.10 5.24
C PRO A 241 -22.72 -0.68 5.09
N GLY A 242 -22.27 0.21 5.96
CA GLY A 242 -20.87 0.67 5.97
C GLY A 242 -20.55 1.89 5.11
N ALA A 243 -21.53 2.72 4.74
CA ALA A 243 -21.26 4.08 4.28
C ALA A 243 -20.41 4.84 5.31
N ALA A 244 -19.41 5.59 4.87
CA ALA A 244 -18.69 6.50 5.71
C ALA A 244 -19.57 7.70 6.06
N ASP A 245 -19.12 8.39 7.08
CA ASP A 245 -19.68 9.60 7.63
C ASP A 245 -18.81 10.81 7.24
N LEU A 246 -17.54 10.55 6.94
CA LEU A 246 -16.51 11.49 6.51
C LEU A 246 -15.43 10.73 5.74
N ILE A 247 -14.86 11.35 4.71
CA ILE A 247 -13.67 10.84 4.03
C ILE A 247 -12.50 11.83 4.12
N THR A 248 -11.28 11.35 4.32
CA THR A 248 -10.07 12.18 4.21
C THR A 248 -8.97 11.38 3.55
N THR A 249 -8.36 11.93 2.50
CA THR A 249 -7.13 11.35 1.94
C THR A 249 -5.93 11.95 2.66
N VAL A 250 -4.92 11.14 3.00
CA VAL A 250 -3.70 11.59 3.68
C VAL A 250 -2.49 11.29 2.80
N SER A 251 -1.61 12.27 2.61
CA SER A 251 -0.36 12.16 1.85
C SER A 251 0.80 12.78 2.62
N GLN A 252 2.04 12.43 2.29
CA GLN A 252 3.20 13.20 2.76
C GLN A 252 3.37 14.46 1.92
N GLY A 253 3.54 15.63 2.55
CA GLY A 253 3.72 16.92 1.89
C GLY A 253 5.03 17.61 2.25
N TYR A 254 4.94 18.66 3.08
CA TYR A 254 5.99 19.67 3.25
C TYR A 254 6.84 19.46 4.52
N PRO A 255 8.09 19.95 4.59
CA PRO A 255 8.87 19.86 5.82
C PRO A 255 8.21 20.60 6.98
N GLY A 256 8.00 19.90 8.11
CA GLY A 256 7.67 20.52 9.40
C GLY A 256 6.26 21.12 9.56
N ILE A 257 5.34 20.90 8.63
CA ILE A 257 3.96 21.41 8.70
C ILE A 257 2.95 20.37 8.21
N PHE A 258 1.73 20.43 8.75
CA PHE A 258 0.56 19.83 8.13
C PHE A 258 -0.14 20.87 7.27
N THR A 259 -0.71 20.44 6.16
CA THR A 259 -1.60 21.29 5.34
C THR A 259 -2.92 20.60 5.08
N LEU A 260 -4.02 21.27 5.43
CA LEU A 260 -5.33 20.96 4.89
C LEU A 260 -5.43 21.63 3.53
N GLU A 261 -5.52 20.84 2.46
CA GLU A 261 -5.62 21.41 1.12
C GLU A 261 -7.03 21.95 0.89
N GLU A 262 -7.12 23.22 0.52
CA GLU A 262 -8.40 23.83 0.22
C GLU A 262 -8.92 23.38 -1.14
N TRP A 263 -8.04 23.16 -2.12
CA TRP A 263 -8.40 22.87 -3.50
C TRP A 263 -7.69 21.63 -4.05
N ALA A 264 -8.46 20.69 -4.60
CA ALA A 264 -7.94 19.61 -5.43
C ALA A 264 -8.12 19.96 -6.91
N GLY A 265 -7.07 19.85 -7.71
CA GLY A 265 -7.06 20.15 -9.15
C GLY A 265 -7.27 18.91 -10.01
N ARG A 266 -7.91 19.07 -11.17
CA ARG A 266 -8.27 17.98 -12.08
C ARG A 266 -7.08 17.33 -12.81
N SER A 267 -6.01 18.08 -13.03
CA SER A 267 -4.94 17.71 -13.96
C SER A 267 -3.73 17.05 -13.30
N ARG A 268 -2.99 16.27 -14.10
CA ARG A 268 -1.61 15.86 -13.86
C ARG A 268 -0.66 16.87 -14.49
N SER A 269 0.41 17.21 -13.78
CA SER A 269 1.42 18.16 -14.27
C SER A 269 2.80 17.92 -13.65
N ALA A 270 3.13 16.68 -13.29
CA ALA A 270 4.28 16.35 -12.46
C ALA A 270 5.55 15.92 -13.22
N ASP A 271 5.51 15.83 -14.55
CA ASP A 271 6.71 15.45 -15.31
C ASP A 271 7.84 16.47 -15.10
N PRO A 272 9.11 16.02 -14.96
CA PRO A 272 9.60 14.65 -15.20
C PRO A 272 9.68 13.78 -13.92
N TYR A 273 8.91 14.06 -12.86
CA TYR A 273 8.96 13.27 -11.63
C TYR A 273 8.20 11.94 -11.78
N PRO A 274 8.88 10.78 -11.72
CA PRO A 274 8.27 9.49 -12.01
C PRO A 274 7.59 8.88 -10.78
N ASP A 275 6.71 7.91 -11.03
CA ASP A 275 6.15 7.04 -10.01
C ASP A 275 7.10 5.91 -9.58
N ASN A 276 6.67 5.03 -8.67
CA ASN A 276 7.53 3.95 -8.16
C ASN A 276 7.97 2.94 -9.24
N THR A 277 7.29 2.89 -10.39
CA THR A 277 7.67 2.07 -11.54
C THR A 277 8.50 2.82 -12.58
N GLY A 278 8.82 4.09 -12.35
CA GLY A 278 9.53 4.93 -13.30
C GLY A 278 8.62 5.56 -14.38
N ALA A 279 7.30 5.41 -14.26
CA ALA A 279 6.37 5.97 -15.22
C ALA A 279 6.12 7.46 -14.96
N LEU A 280 6.00 8.24 -16.04
CA LEU A 280 5.68 9.66 -15.99
C LEU A 280 4.16 9.89 -15.96
N SER A 281 3.76 11.06 -15.48
CA SER A 281 2.36 11.48 -15.39
C SER A 281 1.73 11.73 -16.76
N GLY A 282 2.58 12.06 -17.75
CA GLY A 282 2.19 12.47 -19.09
C GLY A 282 1.86 13.96 -19.21
N GLY A 283 1.95 14.72 -18.11
CA GLY A 283 1.68 16.15 -18.07
C GLY A 283 2.82 16.93 -17.44
N THR A 284 3.10 18.11 -18.00
CA THR A 284 4.04 19.08 -17.42
C THR A 284 3.26 20.27 -16.89
N ARG A 285 3.92 21.15 -16.11
CA ARG A 285 3.31 22.44 -15.71
C ARG A 285 2.75 23.20 -16.91
N ALA A 286 3.49 23.27 -18.02
CA ALA A 286 3.08 23.99 -19.24
C ALA A 286 1.99 23.28 -20.05
N HIS A 287 1.97 21.94 -20.00
CA HIS A 287 1.00 21.10 -20.70
C HIS A 287 0.38 20.10 -19.74
N PRO A 288 -0.54 20.56 -18.86
CA PRO A 288 -1.23 19.67 -17.93
C PRO A 288 -2.16 18.73 -18.70
N VAL A 289 -2.34 17.51 -18.21
CA VAL A 289 -3.21 16.50 -18.84
C VAL A 289 -4.27 16.00 -17.87
N THR A 290 -5.42 15.61 -18.40
CA THR A 290 -6.43 14.88 -17.62
C THR A 290 -6.01 13.42 -17.49
N ALA A 291 -6.02 12.89 -16.27
CA ALA A 291 -5.71 11.49 -16.01
C ALA A 291 -6.70 10.53 -16.71
N PRO A 292 -6.25 9.41 -17.29
CA PRO A 292 -7.12 8.35 -17.80
C PRO A 292 -8.14 7.85 -16.76
N GLY A 293 -9.32 7.47 -17.24
CA GLY A 293 -10.40 6.96 -16.39
C GLY A 293 -11.10 8.01 -15.51
N LEU A 294 -10.68 9.29 -15.56
CA LEU A 294 -11.32 10.36 -14.81
C LEU A 294 -12.61 10.82 -15.48
N GLY A 295 -13.74 10.66 -14.78
CA GLY A 295 -15.05 11.16 -15.22
C GLY A 295 -15.12 12.69 -15.35
N ALA A 296 -16.22 13.20 -15.90
CA ALA A 296 -16.48 14.64 -15.94
C ALA A 296 -16.46 15.27 -14.54
N GLY A 297 -16.10 16.55 -14.43
CA GLY A 297 -16.02 17.24 -13.15
C GLY A 297 -15.46 18.66 -13.31
N PRO A 298 -15.55 19.50 -12.26
CA PRO A 298 -15.01 20.85 -12.29
C PRO A 298 -13.47 20.83 -12.32
N GLU A 299 -12.84 21.90 -12.78
CA GLU A 299 -11.37 22.00 -12.81
C GLU A 299 -10.77 21.94 -11.40
N PHE A 300 -11.45 22.53 -10.42
CA PHE A 300 -11.06 22.49 -9.01
C PHE A 300 -12.23 22.07 -8.13
N ILE A 301 -11.94 21.30 -7.09
CA ILE A 301 -12.90 20.89 -6.06
C ILE A 301 -12.43 21.44 -4.72
N ARG A 302 -13.27 22.25 -4.08
CA ARG A 302 -13.00 22.79 -2.74
C ARG A 302 -13.22 21.71 -1.68
N THR A 303 -12.38 21.71 -0.65
CA THR A 303 -12.58 20.93 0.56
C THR A 303 -13.92 21.27 1.22
N THR A 304 -14.54 20.25 1.81
CA THR A 304 -15.75 20.38 2.62
C THR A 304 -15.49 19.97 4.07
N LEU A 305 -14.24 19.69 4.42
CA LEU A 305 -13.81 19.53 5.81
C LEU A 305 -13.91 20.86 6.57
N PRO A 306 -14.15 20.83 7.90
CA PRO A 306 -14.32 22.05 8.70
C PRO A 306 -12.99 22.77 8.94
N ALA A 307 -12.49 23.52 7.93
CA ALA A 307 -11.14 24.10 7.92
C ALA A 307 -10.73 24.80 9.22
N ASP A 308 -11.53 25.74 9.73
CA ASP A 308 -11.22 26.47 10.97
C ASP A 308 -11.05 25.56 12.20
N ALA A 309 -11.86 24.49 12.28
CA ALA A 309 -11.75 23.53 13.38
C ALA A 309 -10.48 22.68 13.25
N VAL A 310 -10.08 22.36 12.02
CA VAL A 310 -8.89 21.54 11.73
C VAL A 310 -7.61 22.31 11.94
N THR A 311 -7.53 23.53 11.38
CA THR A 311 -6.34 24.37 11.53
C THR A 311 -6.21 24.93 12.94
N GLY A 312 -7.32 25.18 13.64
CA GLY A 312 -7.30 25.59 15.05
C GLY A 312 -7.01 24.47 16.06
N ALA A 313 -7.12 23.20 15.66
CA ALA A 313 -7.07 22.05 16.57
C ALA A 313 -5.67 21.68 17.04
N VAL A 314 -4.69 21.68 16.14
CA VAL A 314 -3.32 21.24 16.45
C VAL A 314 -2.31 22.25 15.94
N GLN A 315 -1.45 22.69 16.86
CA GLN A 315 -0.43 23.73 16.61
C GLN A 315 0.98 23.25 16.97
N THR A 316 1.10 22.12 17.67
CA THR A 316 2.39 21.55 18.10
C THR A 316 2.34 20.01 18.07
N PRO A 317 3.48 19.34 17.76
CA PRO A 317 4.76 19.92 17.34
C PRO A 317 4.73 20.51 15.93
N TYR A 318 3.77 20.13 15.09
CA TYR A 318 3.61 20.69 13.75
C TYR A 318 2.33 21.57 13.72
N PRO A 319 2.35 22.73 13.04
CA PRO A 319 1.13 23.50 12.83
C PRO A 319 0.34 22.93 11.66
N VAL A 320 -0.99 22.97 11.77
CA VAL A 320 -1.90 22.63 10.67
C VAL A 320 -2.35 23.92 9.98
N LEU A 321 -1.93 24.10 8.73
CA LEU A 321 -2.24 25.29 7.92
C LEU A 321 -3.31 24.97 6.87
N LEU A 322 -4.15 25.94 6.53
CA LEU A 322 -4.99 25.86 5.34
C LEU A 322 -4.14 26.27 4.14
N ASN A 323 -4.01 25.38 3.15
CA ASN A 323 -3.31 25.71 1.90
C ASN A 323 -4.33 25.99 0.80
N SER A 324 -4.48 27.26 0.46
CA SER A 324 -5.36 27.76 -0.61
C SER A 324 -4.66 27.82 -1.97
N ALA A 325 -3.34 27.58 -2.02
CA ALA A 325 -2.57 27.80 -3.23
C ALA A 325 -2.90 26.80 -4.35
N VAL A 326 -2.96 27.28 -5.58
CA VAL A 326 -3.16 26.48 -6.80
C VAL A 326 -2.28 26.98 -7.94
N THR A 327 -2.04 26.13 -8.94
CA THR A 327 -1.57 26.57 -10.26
C THR A 327 -2.70 26.40 -11.26
N GLU A 328 -2.98 27.46 -12.02
CA GLU A 328 -4.06 27.50 -13.00
C GLU A 328 -3.62 28.06 -14.35
N ILE A 329 -4.38 27.79 -15.40
CA ILE A 329 -4.38 28.58 -16.63
C ILE A 329 -5.65 29.44 -16.59
N PRO A 330 -5.55 30.78 -16.53
CA PRO A 330 -6.71 31.67 -16.48
C PRO A 330 -7.64 31.47 -17.70
N ALA A 331 -8.92 31.81 -17.57
CA ALA A 331 -9.92 31.57 -18.61
C ALA A 331 -9.57 32.23 -19.97
N ASP A 332 -8.93 33.40 -19.93
CA ASP A 332 -8.44 34.17 -21.07
C ASP A 332 -6.93 33.99 -21.31
N GLY A 333 -6.29 33.10 -20.55
CA GLY A 333 -4.86 32.83 -20.58
C GLY A 333 -4.49 31.56 -21.33
N THR A 334 -3.21 31.44 -21.64
CA THR A 334 -2.61 30.22 -22.26
C THR A 334 -1.43 29.67 -21.46
N ALA A 335 -0.97 30.39 -20.44
CA ALA A 335 0.18 30.04 -19.63
C ALA A 335 -0.22 29.77 -18.17
N PRO A 336 0.44 28.83 -17.49
CA PRO A 336 0.19 28.56 -16.06
C PRO A 336 0.68 29.70 -15.15
N VAL A 337 -0.16 30.08 -14.19
CA VAL A 337 0.12 31.05 -13.12
C VAL A 337 -0.16 30.44 -11.76
N ASP A 338 0.63 30.81 -10.76
CA ASP A 338 0.40 30.40 -9.36
C ASP A 338 -0.52 31.42 -8.67
N ARG A 339 -1.42 30.94 -7.82
CA ARG A 339 -2.40 31.74 -7.09
C ARG A 339 -2.41 31.30 -5.64
N GLU A 340 -2.10 32.22 -4.73
CA GLU A 340 -2.11 31.94 -3.29
C GLU A 340 -3.54 31.78 -2.75
N ASP A 341 -4.50 32.52 -3.31
CA ASP A 341 -5.88 32.61 -2.78
C ASP A 341 -6.89 31.76 -3.55
N GLY A 342 -6.45 30.64 -4.14
CA GLY A 342 -7.30 29.73 -4.90
C GLY A 342 -7.55 30.12 -6.36
N PRO A 343 -8.37 29.32 -7.08
CA PRO A 343 -8.56 29.46 -8.52
C PRO A 343 -9.48 30.63 -8.90
N THR A 344 -9.23 31.22 -10.06
CA THR A 344 -10.13 32.21 -10.67
C THR A 344 -11.31 31.58 -11.41
N PRO A 345 -12.47 32.27 -11.50
CA PRO A 345 -13.62 31.73 -12.21
C PRO A 345 -13.30 31.36 -13.68
N GLY A 346 -13.63 30.13 -14.06
CA GLY A 346 -13.42 29.61 -15.41
C GLY A 346 -11.99 29.21 -15.75
N SER A 347 -11.05 29.27 -14.80
CA SER A 347 -9.68 28.80 -15.02
C SER A 347 -9.62 27.29 -15.15
N ARG A 348 -8.53 26.81 -15.77
CA ARG A 348 -8.21 25.39 -15.92
C ARG A 348 -7.15 24.97 -14.93
N ALA A 349 -7.28 23.78 -14.38
CA ALA A 349 -6.34 23.26 -13.39
C ALA A 349 -5.03 22.82 -14.02
N VAL A 350 -3.93 23.22 -13.38
CA VAL A 350 -2.60 22.65 -13.59
C VAL A 350 -2.23 21.83 -12.36
N ALA A 351 -2.37 22.40 -11.17
CA ALA A 351 -2.11 21.76 -9.88
C ALA A 351 -3.08 22.28 -8.80
N GLY A 352 -3.56 21.40 -7.93
CA GLY A 352 -4.21 21.81 -6.68
C GLY A 352 -3.20 22.06 -5.58
N GLY A 353 -3.67 22.19 -4.33
CA GLY A 353 -2.79 22.38 -3.17
C GLY A 353 -1.82 21.22 -2.96
N GLY A 354 -2.19 20.00 -3.37
CA GLY A 354 -1.30 18.83 -3.40
C GLY A 354 -0.34 18.76 -4.60
N GLY A 355 -0.22 19.82 -5.40
CA GLY A 355 0.60 19.84 -6.60
C GLY A 355 -0.06 19.16 -7.81
N GLY A 356 0.76 18.70 -8.76
CA GLY A 356 0.32 18.02 -9.99
C GLY A 356 0.53 16.50 -9.99
N TYR A 357 0.79 15.91 -8.83
CA TYR A 357 1.17 14.49 -8.64
C TYR A 357 0.01 13.66 -8.04
N LEU A 358 0.27 12.41 -7.65
CA LEU A 358 -0.73 11.45 -7.17
C LEU A 358 -1.46 11.87 -5.87
N SER A 359 -0.84 12.71 -5.02
CA SER A 359 -1.49 13.25 -3.82
C SER A 359 -2.67 14.16 -4.20
N ASN A 360 -2.48 15.07 -5.17
CA ASN A 360 -3.56 15.86 -5.74
C ASN A 360 -4.60 14.98 -6.46
N GLU A 361 -4.15 13.97 -7.21
CA GLU A 361 -5.08 13.12 -7.95
C GLU A 361 -5.99 12.30 -7.03
N VAL A 362 -5.47 11.74 -5.92
CA VAL A 362 -6.32 11.01 -4.96
C VAL A 362 -7.32 11.96 -4.30
N ALA A 363 -6.90 13.19 -3.98
CA ALA A 363 -7.76 14.22 -3.44
C ALA A 363 -8.90 14.54 -4.40
N TYR A 364 -8.59 14.74 -5.69
CA TYR A 364 -9.57 15.06 -6.71
C TYR A 364 -10.52 13.89 -6.99
N ARG A 365 -9.99 12.68 -7.26
CA ARG A 365 -10.81 11.50 -7.59
C ARG A 365 -11.79 11.14 -6.46
N SER A 366 -11.31 11.10 -5.22
CA SER A 366 -12.14 10.77 -4.07
C SER A 366 -13.22 11.83 -3.82
N ASN A 367 -12.91 13.13 -3.95
CA ASN A 367 -13.88 14.20 -3.75
C ASN A 367 -14.84 14.42 -4.92
N ARG A 368 -14.42 14.13 -6.16
CA ARG A 368 -15.32 14.07 -7.32
C ARG A 368 -16.36 12.96 -7.11
N LEU A 369 -15.90 11.76 -6.79
CA LEU A 369 -16.77 10.62 -6.51
C LEU A 369 -17.71 10.88 -5.31
N ARG A 370 -17.20 11.53 -4.25
CA ARG A 370 -18.00 11.99 -3.12
C ARG A 370 -19.08 12.98 -3.57
N GLY A 371 -18.75 13.96 -4.40
CA GLY A 371 -19.71 14.91 -4.95
C GLY A 371 -20.84 14.23 -5.74
N GLU A 372 -20.55 13.13 -6.42
CA GLU A 372 -21.53 12.34 -7.17
C GLU A 372 -22.40 11.44 -6.28
N LEU A 373 -21.78 10.70 -5.35
CA LEU A 373 -22.46 9.64 -4.59
C LEU A 373 -23.00 10.09 -3.22
N ALA A 374 -22.36 11.07 -2.59
CA ALA A 374 -22.68 11.56 -1.25
C ALA A 374 -22.30 13.05 -1.09
N PRO A 375 -22.97 13.98 -1.81
CA PRO A 375 -22.57 15.38 -1.89
C PRO A 375 -22.51 16.11 -0.54
N LEU A 376 -23.30 15.66 0.44
CA LEU A 376 -23.36 16.22 1.81
C LEU A 376 -22.33 15.62 2.76
N LEU A 377 -21.66 14.53 2.40
CA LEU A 377 -20.61 13.93 3.22
C LEU A 377 -19.36 14.82 3.17
N PRO A 378 -18.74 15.20 4.30
CA PRO A 378 -17.52 15.99 4.31
C PRO A 378 -16.33 15.22 3.74
N GLY A 379 -15.55 15.87 2.89
CA GLY A 379 -14.36 15.33 2.25
C GLY A 379 -13.29 16.37 1.97
N GLY A 380 -12.03 15.93 2.03
CA GLY A 380 -10.86 16.77 1.77
C GLY A 380 -9.55 15.98 1.77
N HIS A 381 -8.44 16.72 1.79
CA HIS A 381 -7.09 16.16 1.71
C HIS A 381 -6.18 16.79 2.75
N LEU A 382 -5.41 15.96 3.44
CA LEU A 382 -4.43 16.36 4.44
C LEU A 382 -3.04 15.93 3.98
N HIS A 383 -2.10 16.87 3.92
CA HIS A 383 -0.69 16.51 3.89
C HIS A 383 -0.08 16.50 5.29
N THR A 384 0.75 15.50 5.54
CA THR A 384 1.62 15.42 6.71
C THR A 384 2.96 16.11 6.45
N PRO A 385 3.75 16.37 7.50
CA PRO A 385 5.14 16.72 7.36
C PRO A 385 5.93 15.64 6.61
N VAL A 386 7.02 16.04 5.94
CA VAL A 386 8.04 15.10 5.45
C VAL A 386 8.65 14.36 6.65
N LEU A 387 8.68 13.03 6.58
CA LEU A 387 9.33 12.21 7.60
C LEU A 387 10.86 12.31 7.48
N THR A 388 11.52 12.64 8.60
CA THR A 388 12.97 12.81 8.72
C THR A 388 13.53 11.95 9.87
N GLY A 389 14.86 11.97 10.06
CA GLY A 389 15.52 11.32 11.19
C GLY A 389 16.11 9.94 10.90
N LEU A 390 16.16 9.52 9.63
CA LEU A 390 16.90 8.31 9.23
C LEU A 390 18.36 8.38 9.71
N PRO A 391 18.94 7.28 10.23
CA PRO A 391 20.32 7.29 10.66
C PRO A 391 21.30 7.61 9.53
N ALA A 392 22.40 8.28 9.89
CA ALA A 392 23.51 8.58 8.98
C ALA A 392 24.19 7.31 8.43
N ASP A 393 24.23 6.22 9.20
CA ASP A 393 24.65 4.92 8.70
C ASP A 393 23.61 4.39 7.69
N PRO A 394 23.97 4.23 6.40
CA PRO A 394 23.03 3.77 5.36
C PRO A 394 22.57 2.31 5.53
N GLN A 395 23.22 1.53 6.39
CA GLN A 395 22.82 0.15 6.71
C GLN A 395 21.83 0.08 7.87
N ALA A 396 21.78 1.10 8.73
CA ALA A 396 20.79 1.18 9.80
C ALA A 396 19.41 1.51 9.21
N LEU A 397 18.46 0.56 9.30
CA LEU A 397 17.12 0.71 8.73
C LEU A 397 16.25 1.75 9.47
N THR A 398 16.52 1.97 10.75
CA THR A 398 15.74 2.82 11.63
C THR A 398 16.63 3.34 12.76
N GLY A 399 16.18 4.37 13.47
CA GLY A 399 16.82 4.87 14.67
C GLY A 399 15.86 5.72 15.51
N PRO A 400 16.26 6.08 16.74
CA PRO A 400 15.33 6.71 17.70
C PRO A 400 14.72 8.03 17.21
N GLU A 401 15.42 8.81 16.39
CA GLU A 401 14.88 10.06 15.85
C GLU A 401 13.81 9.81 14.79
N PHE A 402 14.09 8.95 13.82
CA PHE A 402 13.13 8.51 12.81
C PHE A 402 11.83 8.00 13.45
N GLU A 403 11.95 7.12 14.44
CA GLU A 403 10.80 6.50 15.11
C GLU A 403 9.98 7.51 15.91
N ARG A 404 10.65 8.45 16.59
CA ARG A 404 9.96 9.55 17.28
C ARG A 404 9.23 10.46 16.31
N ASN A 405 9.86 10.82 15.19
CA ASN A 405 9.26 11.70 14.19
C ASN A 405 8.05 11.03 13.51
N GLU A 406 8.18 9.76 13.14
CA GLU A 406 7.06 8.98 12.61
C GLU A 406 5.89 8.91 13.60
N SER A 407 6.19 8.56 14.86
CA SER A 407 5.17 8.48 15.92
C SER A 407 4.50 9.85 16.17
N ALA A 408 5.26 10.95 16.12
CA ALA A 408 4.73 12.29 16.30
C ALA A 408 3.77 12.67 15.16
N ILE A 409 4.17 12.44 13.91
CA ILE A 409 3.33 12.70 12.74
C ILE A 409 2.05 11.86 12.79
N VAL A 410 2.13 10.56 13.07
CA VAL A 410 0.92 9.71 13.13
C VAL A 410 0.00 10.09 14.28
N SER A 411 0.54 10.44 15.44
CA SER A 411 -0.25 10.92 16.58
C SER A 411 -0.99 12.21 16.22
N GLU A 412 -0.36 13.08 15.44
CA GLU A 412 -0.96 14.33 14.99
C GLU A 412 -1.99 14.14 13.88
N VAL A 413 -1.79 13.19 12.95
CA VAL A 413 -2.85 12.78 12.01
C VAL A 413 -4.10 12.34 12.78
N ARG A 414 -3.91 11.55 13.84
CA ARG A 414 -5.02 11.13 14.71
C ARG A 414 -5.70 12.33 15.36
N ALA A 415 -4.94 13.24 15.97
CA ALA A 415 -5.48 14.43 16.61
C ALA A 415 -6.28 15.28 15.61
N VAL A 416 -5.77 15.51 14.41
CA VAL A 416 -6.51 16.18 13.33
C VAL A 416 -7.84 15.47 13.06
N LEU A 417 -7.85 14.15 12.87
CA LEU A 417 -9.08 13.39 12.61
C LEU A 417 -10.10 13.46 13.76
N GLU A 418 -9.65 13.56 15.02
CA GLU A 418 -10.51 13.73 16.21
C GLU A 418 -11.28 15.05 16.17
N HIS A 419 -10.78 16.07 15.46
CA HIS A 419 -11.45 17.36 15.28
C HIS A 419 -12.21 17.47 13.94
N VAL A 420 -11.67 16.88 12.87
CA VAL A 420 -12.32 16.87 11.54
C VAL A 420 -13.69 16.18 11.59
N ALA A 421 -13.87 15.18 12.45
CA ALA A 421 -15.05 14.33 12.49
C ALA A 421 -16.18 14.80 13.43
N VAL A 422 -15.99 15.92 14.14
CA VAL A 422 -16.99 16.51 15.05
C VAL A 422 -18.26 16.92 14.30
N ARG A 423 -19.43 16.68 14.90
CA ARG A 423 -20.70 17.14 14.31
C ARG A 423 -20.83 18.66 14.46
N ARG A 424 -21.32 19.31 13.41
CA ARG A 424 -21.85 20.67 13.49
C ARG A 424 -23.36 20.62 13.70
#